data_AF-A0A973GCE1-F1
#
_entry.id   AF-A0A973GCE1-F1
#
_cell.length_a   1.000
_cell.length_b   1.000
_cell.length_c   1.000
_cell.angle_alpha   90.00
_cell.angle_beta   90.00
_cell.angle_gamma   90.00
#
_symmetry.space_group_name_H-M   'P 1'
#
loop_
_entity.id
_entity.type
_entity.pdbx_description
1 polymer ?
#
loop_
_entity_poly.entity_id
_entity_poly.type
_entity_poly.pdbx_seq_one_letter_code
_entity_poly.pdbx_strand_id
1 'polypeptide(L)'
;SDAPVAPLDPWAAIDAAVTRTRDDREPWHPEQRVDLDVALAASVDDVPIGLQVGGRADLAVLDEHPGERLAATGSVRGLPVAGTLLGGRWTHRTW
;
A
#
# COMPACT_ATOMS: atom_id res chain seq x y z
N SER A 1 4.78 -8.96 -7.67
CA SER A 1 4.72 -7.80 -8.58
C SER A 1 4.85 -8.18 -10.06
N ASP A 2 5.41 -9.36 -10.39
CA ASP A 2 5.72 -9.76 -11.78
C ASP A 2 6.52 -8.71 -12.56
N ALA A 3 7.24 -7.84 -11.86
CA ALA A 3 8.14 -6.89 -12.48
C ALA A 3 9.34 -7.66 -13.08
N PRO A 4 9.77 -7.33 -14.31
CA PRO A 4 9.37 -6.15 -15.10
C PRO A 4 8.21 -6.37 -16.08
N VAL A 5 7.56 -7.55 -16.12
CA VAL A 5 6.42 -7.84 -17.02
C VAL A 5 5.27 -6.85 -16.76
N ALA A 6 5.02 -6.52 -15.48
CA ALA A 6 4.16 -5.42 -15.07
C ALA A 6 4.94 -4.35 -14.28
N PRO A 7 4.55 -3.05 -14.37
CA PRO A 7 5.11 -2.03 -13.50
C PRO A 7 4.93 -2.38 -12.03
N LEU A 8 5.92 -2.07 -11.20
CA LEU A 8 5.82 -2.24 -9.76
C LEU A 8 4.85 -1.19 -9.18
N ASP A 9 3.63 -1.63 -8.87
CA ASP A 9 2.62 -0.83 -8.18
C ASP A 9 2.05 -1.62 -6.98
N PRO A 10 2.57 -1.38 -5.76
CA PRO A 10 2.07 -2.03 -4.56
C PRO A 10 0.59 -1.72 -4.28
N TRP A 11 0.13 -0.50 -4.58
CA TRP A 11 -1.25 -0.11 -4.32
C TRP A 11 -2.23 -0.91 -5.16
N ALA A 12 -1.89 -1.21 -6.42
CA ALA A 12 -2.73 -2.07 -7.25
C ALA A 12 -2.87 -3.49 -6.68
N ALA A 13 -1.81 -4.04 -6.08
CA ALA A 13 -1.84 -5.37 -5.46
C ALA A 13 -2.66 -5.37 -4.15
N ILE A 14 -2.44 -4.38 -3.29
CA ILE A 14 -3.19 -4.21 -2.03
C ILE A 14 -4.68 -3.99 -2.33
N ASP A 15 -5.00 -3.10 -3.27
CA ASP A 15 -6.37 -2.81 -3.67
C ASP A 15 -7.10 -4.05 -4.20
N ALA A 16 -6.44 -4.85 -5.05
CA ALA A 16 -7.01 -6.10 -5.54
C ALA A 16 -7.25 -7.12 -4.42
N ALA A 17 -6.38 -7.16 -3.40
CA ALA A 17 -6.51 -8.08 -2.27
C ALA A 17 -7.67 -7.70 -1.34
N VAL A 18 -7.87 -6.40 -1.10
CA VAL A 18 -8.87 -5.89 -0.15
C VAL A 18 -10.25 -5.73 -0.78
N THR A 19 -10.31 -5.26 -2.04
CA THR A 19 -11.60 -4.97 -2.69
C THR A 19 -12.10 -6.16 -3.51
N ARG A 20 -11.19 -7.02 -3.98
CA ARG A 20 -11.46 -8.11 -4.92
C ARG A 20 -12.20 -7.67 -6.19
N THR A 21 -12.18 -6.38 -6.51
CA THR A 21 -12.79 -5.81 -7.72
C THR A 21 -11.82 -4.88 -8.42
N ARG A 22 -12.19 -4.42 -9.62
CA ARG A 22 -11.53 -3.33 -10.32
C ARG A 22 -12.56 -2.62 -11.18
N ASP A 23 -12.58 -1.30 -11.03
CA ASP A 23 -13.56 -0.40 -11.63
C ASP A 23 -14.99 -0.79 -11.17
N ASP A 24 -16.01 -0.60 -12.00
CA ASP A 24 -17.42 -0.88 -11.64
C ASP A 24 -17.80 -2.37 -11.72
N ARG A 25 -16.82 -3.28 -11.69
CA ARG A 25 -17.09 -4.72 -11.78
C ARG A 25 -17.56 -5.29 -10.43
N GLU A 26 -18.32 -6.37 -10.50
CA GLU A 26 -18.63 -7.14 -9.29
C GLU A 26 -17.34 -7.77 -8.73
N PRO A 27 -17.14 -7.80 -7.40
CA PRO A 27 -16.02 -8.46 -6.78
C PRO A 27 -15.92 -9.95 -7.17
N TRP A 28 -14.71 -10.37 -7.53
CA TRP A 28 -14.40 -11.75 -7.86
C TRP A 28 -13.92 -12.51 -6.61
N HIS A 29 -14.69 -13.50 -6.15
CA HIS A 29 -14.48 -14.16 -4.85
C HIS A 29 -14.37 -13.15 -3.69
N PRO A 30 -15.47 -12.43 -3.36
CA PRO A 30 -15.49 -11.49 -2.24
C PRO A 30 -15.15 -12.15 -0.89
N GLU A 31 -15.41 -13.46 -0.75
CA GLU A 31 -15.03 -14.26 0.42
C GLU A 31 -13.52 -14.39 0.62
N GLN A 32 -12.71 -14.06 -0.40
CA GLN A 32 -11.24 -14.08 -0.34
C GLN A 32 -10.64 -12.68 -0.09
N ARG A 33 -11.48 -11.68 0.24
CA ARG A 33 -10.98 -10.37 0.69
C ARG A 33 -10.14 -10.55 1.95
N VAL A 34 -9.03 -9.82 2.00
CA VAL A 34 -8.22 -9.70 3.22
C VAL A 34 -8.37 -8.30 3.81
N ASP A 35 -8.19 -8.19 5.12
CA ASP A 35 -8.18 -6.91 5.80
C ASP A 35 -7.03 -6.03 5.27
N LEU A 36 -7.25 -4.71 5.26
CA LEU A 36 -6.26 -3.75 4.76
C LEU A 36 -4.92 -3.88 5.49
N ASP A 37 -4.96 -4.05 6.82
CA ASP A 37 -3.75 -4.20 7.64
C ASP A 37 -2.97 -5.48 7.27
N VAL A 38 -3.68 -6.57 6.94
CA VAL A 38 -3.06 -7.82 6.47
C VAL A 38 -2.42 -7.62 5.11
N ALA A 39 -3.09 -6.94 4.18
CA ALA A 39 -2.56 -6.64 2.86
C ALA A 39 -1.32 -5.71 2.92
N LEU A 40 -1.34 -4.71 3.81
CA LEU A 40 -0.21 -3.83 4.06
C LEU A 40 0.97 -4.60 4.67
N ALA A 41 0.73 -5.42 5.71
CA ALA A 41 1.77 -6.24 6.33
C ALA A 41 2.42 -7.24 5.35
N ALA A 42 1.62 -7.82 4.44
CA ALA A 42 2.15 -8.69 3.38
C ALA A 42 2.99 -7.95 2.33
N SER A 43 2.94 -6.61 2.28
CA SER A 43 3.63 -5.78 1.30
C SER A 43 4.95 -5.19 1.80
N VAL A 44 5.43 -5.60 2.98
CA VAL A 44 6.64 -5.05 3.62
C VAL A 44 7.67 -6.11 4.04
N ASP A 45 7.62 -7.32 3.46
CA ASP A 45 8.61 -8.40 3.64
C ASP A 45 9.00 -8.66 5.12
N ASP A 46 8.02 -9.03 5.95
CA ASP A 46 8.14 -9.30 7.40
C ASP A 46 8.61 -8.12 8.27
N VAL A 47 8.79 -6.92 7.70
CA VAL A 47 9.03 -5.72 8.49
C VAL A 47 7.74 -5.32 9.20
N PRO A 48 7.74 -5.13 10.54
CA PRO A 48 6.54 -4.73 11.24
C PRO A 48 5.96 -3.43 10.69
N ILE A 49 4.65 -3.42 10.46
CA ILE A 49 3.92 -2.17 10.19
C ILE A 49 3.96 -1.32 11.47
N GLY A 50 4.59 -0.15 11.36
CA GLY A 50 4.73 0.79 12.47
C GLY A 50 6.19 1.20 12.74
N LEU A 51 6.35 2.36 13.36
CA LEU A 51 7.67 2.87 13.72
C LEU A 51 8.15 2.22 15.02
N GLN A 52 9.40 1.76 15.02
CA GLN A 52 10.04 1.17 16.20
C GLN A 52 11.45 1.75 16.38
N VAL A 53 11.81 2.07 17.62
CA VAL A 53 13.18 2.52 17.96
C VAL A 53 14.16 1.40 17.68
N GLY A 54 15.23 1.70 16.94
CA GLY A 54 16.21 0.70 16.48
C GLY A 54 15.80 -0.06 15.21
N GLY A 55 14.59 0.16 14.70
CA GLY A 55 14.13 -0.39 13.42
C GLY A 55 14.79 0.27 12.20
N ARG A 56 14.54 -0.32 11.02
CA ARG A 56 15.01 0.25 9.74
C ARG A 56 14.35 1.61 9.51
N ALA A 57 15.15 2.61 9.16
CA ALA A 57 14.66 3.93 8.76
C ALA A 57 14.30 3.98 7.25
N ASP A 58 13.62 2.92 6.78
CA ASP A 58 13.11 2.80 5.42
C ASP A 58 11.60 3.07 5.46
N LEU A 59 11.19 4.27 5.05
CA LEU A 59 9.83 4.77 5.28
C LEU A 59 9.20 5.27 3.98
N ALA A 60 7.91 4.98 3.80
CA ALA A 60 7.04 5.68 2.86
C ALA A 60 6.14 6.64 3.65
N VAL A 61 6.21 7.93 3.32
CA VAL A 61 5.35 8.97 3.90
C VAL A 61 4.20 9.22 2.94
N LEU A 62 2.98 9.05 3.43
CA LEU A 62 1.75 9.14 2.65
C LEU A 62 1.05 10.47 2.94
N ASP A 63 0.40 11.06 1.93
CA ASP A 63 -0.38 12.29 2.11
C ASP A 63 -1.69 12.05 2.87
N GLU A 64 -2.20 10.80 2.86
CA GLU A 64 -3.44 10.41 3.53
C GLU A 64 -3.33 9.00 4.13
N HIS A 65 -4.21 8.70 5.09
CA HIS A 65 -4.27 7.38 5.70
C HIS A 65 -4.97 6.37 4.75
N PRO A 66 -4.37 5.20 4.43
CA PRO A 66 -4.95 4.24 3.48
C PRO A 66 -6.36 3.76 3.83
N GLY A 67 -6.65 3.55 5.10
CA GLY A 67 -7.98 3.14 5.56
C GLY A 67 -9.05 4.21 5.35
N GLU A 68 -8.69 5.50 5.49
CA GLU A 68 -9.63 6.61 5.28
C GLU A 68 -9.94 6.75 3.79
N ARG A 69 -8.92 6.67 2.93
CA ARG A 69 -9.10 6.67 1.46
C ARG A 69 -9.98 5.52 1.01
N LEU A 70 -9.73 4.31 1.52
CA LEU A 70 -10.52 3.12 1.20
C LEU A 70 -11.99 3.30 1.59
N ALA A 71 -12.26 3.83 2.80
CA ALA A 71 -13.62 4.09 3.24
C ALA A 71 -14.33 5.17 2.40
N ALA A 72 -13.60 6.21 1.98
CA ALA A 72 -14.16 7.33 1.23
C ALA A 72 -14.40 7.01 -0.26
N THR A 73 -13.53 6.20 -0.87
CA THR A 73 -13.50 6.00 -2.33
C THR A 73 -13.75 4.56 -2.77
N GLY A 74 -13.72 3.61 -1.85
CA GLY A 74 -13.76 2.18 -2.16
C GLY A 74 -12.45 1.63 -2.74
N SER A 75 -11.36 2.42 -2.79
CA SER A 75 -10.07 2.00 -3.34
C SER A 75 -8.89 2.63 -2.60
N VAL A 76 -7.74 1.93 -2.60
CA VAL A 76 -6.44 2.51 -2.17
C VAL A 76 -5.54 2.91 -3.34
N ARG A 77 -6.00 2.72 -4.59
CA ARG A 77 -5.21 3.08 -5.78
C ARG A 77 -4.97 4.58 -5.86
N GLY A 78 -3.80 4.98 -6.34
CA GLY A 78 -3.44 6.38 -6.54
C GLY A 78 -3.21 7.14 -5.24
N LEU A 79 -3.05 6.44 -4.11
CA LEU A 79 -2.72 7.04 -2.83
C LEU A 79 -1.34 7.73 -2.94
N PRO A 80 -1.28 9.06 -2.76
CA PRO A 80 -0.05 9.80 -3.00
C PRO A 80 1.04 9.51 -1.96
N VAL A 81 2.27 9.39 -2.44
CA VAL A 81 3.46 9.26 -1.59
C VAL A 81 4.14 10.63 -1.55
N ALA A 82 4.04 11.28 -0.41
CA ALA A 82 4.67 12.57 -0.17
C ALA A 82 6.20 12.43 -0.23
N GLY A 83 6.75 11.33 0.30
CA GLY A 83 8.20 11.11 0.32
C GLY A 83 8.62 9.69 0.67
N THR A 84 9.87 9.35 0.36
CA THR A 84 10.48 8.07 0.74
C THR A 84 11.87 8.27 1.35
N LEU A 85 12.10 7.59 2.47
CA LEU A 85 13.37 7.50 3.17
C LEU A 85 13.96 6.10 2.97
N LEU A 86 15.26 6.03 2.66
CA LEU A 86 16.05 4.80 2.69
C LEU A 86 17.23 4.99 3.64
N GLY A 87 17.29 4.19 4.71
CA GLY A 87 18.28 4.30 5.77
C GLY A 87 18.32 5.68 6.43
N GLY A 88 17.17 6.33 6.56
CA GLY A 88 17.03 7.68 7.12
C GLY A 88 17.44 8.80 6.16
N ARG A 89 17.75 8.50 4.90
CA ARG A 89 18.05 9.51 3.88
C ARG A 89 16.88 9.66 2.91
N TRP A 90 16.51 10.91 2.63
CA TRP A 90 15.48 11.20 1.64
C TRP A 90 15.95 10.75 0.26
N THR A 91 15.09 10.01 -0.43
CA THR A 91 15.28 9.59 -1.83
C THR A 91 14.18 10.13 -2.74
N HIS A 92 13.02 10.43 -2.17
CA HIS A 92 11.94 11.18 -2.81
C HIS A 92 11.30 12.12 -1.78
N ARG A 93 10.88 13.31 -2.23
CA ARG A 93 10.00 14.23 -1.51
C ARG A 93 9.34 15.19 -2.49
N THR A 94 8.11 15.61 -2.20
CA THR A 94 7.33 16.53 -3.04
C THR A 94 7.25 17.96 -2.44
N TRP A 95 7.94 18.19 -1.33
CA TRP A 95 8.04 19.49 -0.64
C TRP A 95 9.49 19.98 -0.52
#